data_AF-A0AAE4H7L7-F1
#
_entry.id   AF-A0AAE4H7L7-F1
#
_cell.length_a   1.000
_cell.length_b   1.000
_cell.length_c   1.000
_cell.angle_alpha   90.00
_cell.angle_beta   90.00
_cell.angle_gamma   90.00
#
_symmetry.space_group_name_H-M   'P 1'
#
loop_
_entity.id
_entity.type
_entity.pdbx_description
1 polymer ?
#
loop_
_entity_poly.entity_id
_entity_poly.type
_entity_poly.pdbx_seq_one_letter_code
_entity_poly.pdbx_strand_id
1 'polypeptide(L)'
;MQVIQALPTDDPAAHHDLIERITSLAVDIKGAERAGKPLSEALRLRVIYHTAFAELLARTRATDAGAQADIEAREAKHKRLVASYRQELAQMEGEKGNV
;
A
#
# COMPACT_ATOMS: atom_id res chain seq x y z
N MET A 1 -32.91 -12.69 22.47
CA MET A 1 -31.78 -13.37 21.81
C MET A 1 -31.36 -12.53 20.62
N GLN A 2 -30.19 -11.90 20.65
CA GLN A 2 -29.64 -11.21 19.48
C GLN A 2 -28.68 -12.17 18.77
N VAL A 3 -28.92 -12.33 17.47
CA VAL A 3 -28.19 -13.21 16.56
C VAL A 3 -26.83 -12.57 16.30
N ILE A 4 -25.75 -13.26 16.68
CA ILE A 4 -24.40 -12.90 16.27
C ILE A 4 -24.32 -13.20 14.77
N GLN A 5 -24.48 -12.18 13.94
CA GLN A 5 -24.15 -12.29 12.52
C GLN A 5 -22.64 -12.46 12.42
N ALA A 6 -22.20 -13.61 11.89
CA ALA A 6 -20.81 -13.80 11.52
C ALA A 6 -20.44 -12.74 10.47
N LEU A 7 -19.55 -11.82 10.86
CA LEU A 7 -18.92 -10.86 9.95
C LEU A 7 -18.23 -11.64 8.80
N PRO A 8 -18.16 -11.05 7.59
CA PRO A 8 -17.54 -11.69 6.43
C PRO A 8 -16.14 -12.18 6.82
N THR A 9 -15.86 -13.43 6.49
CA THR A 9 -14.60 -14.12 6.73
C THR A 9 -13.46 -13.35 6.07
N ASP A 10 -12.83 -12.43 6.82
CA ASP A 10 -11.46 -12.02 6.57
C ASP A 10 -10.62 -13.30 6.57
N ASP A 11 -10.13 -13.70 5.40
CA ASP A 11 -9.20 -14.81 5.30
C ASP A 11 -7.90 -14.42 6.04
N PRO A 12 -7.60 -15.03 7.20
CA PRO A 12 -6.44 -14.66 7.99
C PRO A 12 -5.13 -14.93 7.24
N ALA A 13 -5.12 -15.91 6.32
CA ALA A 13 -3.96 -16.21 5.49
C ALA A 13 -3.69 -15.08 4.50
N ALA A 14 -4.73 -14.59 3.81
CA ALA A 14 -4.60 -13.45 2.89
C ALA A 14 -4.15 -12.16 3.62
N HIS A 15 -4.60 -11.97 4.87
CA HIS A 15 -4.14 -10.86 5.72
C HIS A 15 -2.65 -10.99 6.07
N HIS A 16 -2.22 -12.20 6.43
CA HIS A 16 -0.82 -12.50 6.75
C HIS A 16 0.10 -12.29 5.54
N ASP A 17 -0.28 -12.81 4.37
CA ASP A 17 0.48 -12.66 3.12
C ASP A 17 0.70 -11.18 2.74
N LEU A 18 -0.32 -10.33 2.96
CA LEU A 18 -0.20 -8.89 2.74
C LEU A 18 0.81 -8.25 3.69
N ILE A 19 0.81 -8.63 4.97
CA ILE A 19 1.75 -8.12 5.98
C ILE A 19 3.18 -8.53 5.63
N GLU A 20 3.41 -9.79 5.26
CA GLU A 20 4.72 -10.28 4.85
C GLU A 20 5.22 -9.53 3.60
N ARG A 21 4.35 -9.38 2.60
CA ARG A 21 4.67 -8.66 1.37
C ARG A 21 5.03 -7.19 1.63
N ILE A 22 4.24 -6.50 2.45
CA ILE A 22 4.51 -5.11 2.84
C ILE A 22 5.87 -4.99 3.54
N THR A 23 6.18 -5.94 4.43
CA THR A 23 7.43 -5.98 5.18
C THR A 23 8.63 -6.21 4.26
N SER A 24 8.53 -7.17 3.33
CA SER A 24 9.56 -7.40 2.31
C SER A 24 9.79 -6.16 1.45
N LEU A 25 8.71 -5.54 0.96
CA LEU A 25 8.81 -4.34 0.11
C LEU A 25 9.45 -3.16 0.85
N ALA A 26 9.22 -3.01 2.16
CA ALA A 26 9.89 -1.97 2.95
C ALA A 26 11.41 -2.18 3.02
N VAL A 27 11.87 -3.43 3.08
CA VAL A 27 13.30 -3.79 3.00
C VAL A 27 13.83 -3.52 1.60
N ASP A 28 13.10 -3.92 0.56
CA ASP A 28 13.51 -3.74 -0.84
C ASP A 28 13.64 -2.27 -1.23
N ILE A 29 12.72 -1.42 -0.79
CA ILE A 29 12.78 0.04 -1.01
C ILE A 29 14.06 0.61 -0.39
N LYS A 30 14.33 0.30 0.89
CA LYS A 30 15.55 0.74 1.57
C LYS A 30 16.81 0.19 0.91
N GLY A 31 16.76 -1.05 0.42
CA GLY A 31 17.84 -1.68 -0.33
C GLY A 31 18.13 -0.96 -1.64
N ALA A 32 17.08 -0.64 -2.42
CA ALA A 32 17.19 0.09 -3.68
C ALA A 32 17.76 1.50 -3.47
N GLU A 33 17.31 2.21 -2.44
CA GLU A 33 17.82 3.54 -2.07
C GLU A 33 19.31 3.49 -1.69
N ARG A 34 19.72 2.51 -0.88
CA ARG A 34 21.12 2.34 -0.46
C ARG A 34 22.04 1.91 -1.59
N ALA A 35 21.56 1.06 -2.49
CA ALA A 35 22.34 0.57 -3.62
C ALA A 35 22.47 1.60 -4.77
N GLY A 36 21.89 2.80 -4.62
CA GLY A 36 21.92 3.83 -5.65
C GLY A 36 21.18 3.42 -6.93
N LYS A 37 20.17 2.55 -6.80
CA LYS A 37 19.36 2.14 -7.94
C LYS A 37 18.61 3.34 -8.55
N PRO A 38 18.22 3.29 -9.84
CA PRO A 38 17.48 4.37 -10.47
C PRO A 38 16.24 4.75 -9.66
N LEU A 39 15.97 6.05 -9.53
CA LEU A 39 14.79 6.56 -8.82
C LEU A 39 13.48 5.92 -9.31
N SER A 40 13.38 5.63 -10.61
CA SER A 40 12.22 4.94 -11.19
C SER A 40 11.99 3.54 -10.61
N GLU A 41 13.05 2.83 -10.23
CA GLU A 41 12.91 1.52 -9.57
C GLU A 41 12.38 1.67 -8.14
N ALA A 42 12.91 2.63 -7.38
CA ALA A 42 12.41 2.95 -6.05
C ALA A 42 10.94 3.39 -6.08
N LEU A 43 10.54 4.22 -7.05
CA LEU A 43 9.16 4.65 -7.23
C LEU A 43 8.21 3.48 -7.57
N ARG A 44 8.63 2.55 -8.44
CA ARG A 44 7.84 1.34 -8.74
C ARG A 44 7.63 0.49 -7.48
N LEU A 45 8.68 0.29 -6.67
CA LEU A 45 8.56 -0.42 -5.40
C LEU A 45 7.62 0.29 -4.41
N ARG A 46 7.70 1.63 -4.32
CA ARG A 46 6.78 2.44 -3.49
C ARG A 46 5.32 2.33 -3.95
N VAL A 47 5.06 2.29 -5.26
CA VAL A 47 3.71 2.04 -5.80
C VAL A 47 3.17 0.69 -5.34
N ILE A 48 3.97 -0.37 -5.45
CA ILE A 48 3.57 -1.72 -5.03
C ILE A 48 3.32 -1.75 -3.51
N TYR A 49 4.24 -1.17 -2.73
CA TYR A 49 4.13 -1.08 -1.27
C TYR A 49 2.85 -0.39 -0.82
N HIS A 50 2.57 0.82 -1.32
CA HIS A 50 1.38 1.56 -0.89
C HIS A 50 0.07 0.98 -1.44
N THR A 51 0.12 0.27 -2.56
CA THR A 51 -1.05 -0.48 -3.06
C THR A 51 -1.38 -1.63 -2.09
N ALA A 52 -0.39 -2.44 -1.71
CA ALA A 52 -0.58 -3.52 -0.75
C ALA A 52 -1.02 -3.00 0.62
N PHE A 53 -0.48 -1.86 1.07
CA PHE A 53 -0.86 -1.24 2.34
C PHE A 53 -2.31 -0.72 2.32
N ALA A 54 -2.75 -0.10 1.22
CA ALA A 54 -4.14 0.32 1.07
C ALA A 54 -5.08 -0.89 1.04
N GLU A 55 -4.69 -1.99 0.39
CA GLU A 55 -5.46 -3.23 0.38
C GLU A 55 -5.59 -3.85 1.78
N LEU A 56 -4.49 -3.88 2.55
CA LEU A 56 -4.51 -4.33 3.94
C LEU A 56 -5.52 -3.51 4.78
N LEU A 57 -5.46 -2.18 4.68
CA LEU A 57 -6.36 -1.29 5.42
C LEU A 57 -7.81 -1.42 4.99
N ALA A 58 -8.10 -1.60 3.70
CA ALA A 58 -9.45 -1.81 3.19
C ALA A 58 -10.10 -3.10 3.72
N ARG A 59 -9.28 -4.10 4.04
CA ARG A 59 -9.70 -5.36 4.68
C ARG A 59 -9.76 -5.25 6.20
N THR A 60 -9.12 -4.25 6.80
CA THR A 60 -9.09 -4.07 8.26
C THR A 60 -10.40 -3.44 8.75
N ARG A 61 -11.01 -4.04 9.79
CA ARG A 61 -12.18 -3.50 10.48
C ARG A 61 -11.89 -3.25 11.96
N ALA A 62 -12.35 -2.12 12.48
CA ALA A 62 -12.32 -1.82 13.90
C ALA A 62 -13.74 -1.68 14.46
N THR A 63 -13.94 -2.13 15.71
CA THR A 63 -15.22 -1.98 16.41
C THR A 63 -15.45 -0.56 16.93
N ASP A 64 -14.36 0.17 17.20
CA ASP A 64 -14.40 1.57 17.60
C ASP A 64 -14.49 2.48 16.37
N ALA A 65 -15.43 3.43 16.39
CA ALA A 65 -15.67 4.33 15.26
C ALA A 65 -14.48 5.27 14.98
N GLY A 66 -13.76 5.70 16.02
CA GLY A 66 -12.56 6.52 15.88
C GLY A 66 -11.44 5.73 15.19
N ALA A 67 -11.18 4.51 15.66
CA ALA A 67 -10.22 3.60 15.04
C ALA A 67 -10.59 3.24 13.59
N GLN A 68 -11.87 3.05 13.29
CA GLN A 68 -12.34 2.80 11.92
C GLN A 68 -12.09 4.00 11.00
N ALA A 69 -12.38 5.23 11.48
CA ALA A 69 -12.10 6.45 10.74
C ALA A 69 -10.59 6.63 10.49
N ASP A 70 -9.74 6.28 11.46
CA ASP A 70 -8.28 6.31 11.31
C ASP A 70 -7.78 5.32 10.26
N ILE A 71 -8.35 4.10 10.20
CA ILE A 71 -8.04 3.10 9.17
C ILE A 71 -8.39 3.66 7.78
N GLU A 72 -9.58 4.21 7.61
CA GLU A 72 -10.05 4.79 6.34
C GLU A 72 -9.22 6.00 5.91
N ALA A 73 -8.85 6.87 6.85
CA ALA A 73 -7.99 8.02 6.59
C ALA A 73 -6.58 7.58 6.12
N ARG A 74 -6.03 6.51 6.71
CA ARG A 74 -4.76 5.92 6.30
C ARG A 74 -4.88 5.24 4.94
N GLU A 75 -5.96 4.53 4.67
CA GLU A 75 -6.23 3.91 3.36
C GLU A 75 -6.25 5.00 2.26
N ALA A 76 -7.00 6.08 2.48
CA ALA A 76 -7.07 7.21 1.56
C ALA A 76 -5.71 7.90 1.37
N LYS A 77 -4.88 8.00 2.42
CA LYS A 77 -3.51 8.49 2.31
C LYS A 77 -2.66 7.60 1.40
N HIS A 78 -2.73 6.29 1.55
CA HIS A 78 -1.96 5.36 0.71
C HIS A 78 -2.40 5.39 -0.75
N LYS A 79 -3.71 5.49 -1.03
CA LYS A 79 -4.23 5.70 -2.39
C LYS A 79 -3.70 6.98 -3.05
N ARG A 80 -3.63 8.09 -2.30
CA ARG A 80 -3.05 9.35 -2.77
C ARG A 80 -1.56 9.23 -3.09
N LEU A 81 -0.80 8.53 -2.26
CA LEU A 81 0.63 8.27 -2.51
C LEU A 81 0.83 7.43 -3.78
N VAL A 82 0.01 6.40 -4.01
CA VAL A 82 0.05 5.61 -5.26
C VAL A 82 -0.18 6.50 -6.48
N ALA A 83 -1.18 7.39 -6.45
CA ALA A 83 -1.44 8.31 -7.55
C ALA A 83 -0.24 9.24 -7.80
N SER A 84 0.34 9.81 -6.75
CA SER A 84 1.51 10.69 -6.84
C SER A 84 2.71 9.99 -7.46
N TYR A 85 3.06 8.79 -7.00
CA TYR A 85 4.22 8.07 -7.53
C TYR A 85 4.01 7.57 -8.96
N ARG A 86 2.78 7.22 -9.34
CA ARG A 86 2.46 6.89 -10.74
C ARG A 86 2.60 8.11 -11.65
N GLN A 87 2.18 9.28 -11.18
CA GLN A 87 2.37 10.52 -11.94
C GLN A 87 3.86 10.86 -12.10
N GLU A 88 4.65 10.74 -11.04
CA GLU A 88 6.10 10.97 -11.07
C GLU A 88 6.80 9.98 -12.03
N LEU A 89 6.43 8.69 -12.00
CA LEU A 89 6.92 7.69 -12.94
C LEU A 89 6.60 8.06 -14.39
N ALA A 90 5.36 8.48 -14.66
CA ALA A 90 4.94 8.86 -16.01
C ALA A 90 5.70 10.09 -16.52
N GLN A 91 5.99 11.07 -15.66
CA GLN A 91 6.81 12.23 -16.01
C GLN A 91 8.23 11.82 -16.38
N MET A 92 8.87 10.97 -15.58
CA MET A 92 10.23 10.47 -15.84
C MET A 92 10.33 9.62 -17.12
N GLU A 93 9.29 8.84 -17.44
CA GLU A 93 9.23 8.02 -18.65
C GLU A 93 8.94 8.87 -19.89
N GLY A 94 8.10 9.90 -19.77
CA GLY A 94 7.82 10.86 -20.84
C GLY A 94 9.01 11.76 -21.20
N GLU A 95 9.82 12.18 -20.21
CA GLU A 95 11.03 12.98 -20.44
C GLU A 95 12.13 12.20 -21.19
N LYS A 96 12.20 10.88 -21.01
CA LYS A 96 13.18 10.02 -21.70
C LYS A 96 12.85 9.75 -23.17
N GLY A 97 11.61 10.00 -23.60
CA GLY A 97 11.17 9.79 -24.98
C GLY A 97 11.34 11.01 -25.90
N ASN A 98 11.80 12.15 -25.36
CA ASN A 98 11.84 13.43 -26.06
C ASN A 98 13.27 13.95 -26.33
N VAL A 99 14.26 13.05 -26.42
CA VAL A 99 15.67 13.33 -26.74
C VAL A 99 16.11 12.52 -27.95
#